data_AF-A0A0F8DM27-F1
#
_entry.id   AF-A0A0F8DM27-F1
#
_cell.length_a   1.000
_cell.length_b   1.000
_cell.length_c   1.000
_cell.angle_alpha   90.00
_cell.angle_beta   90.00
_cell.angle_gamma   90.00
#
_symmetry.space_group_name_H-M   'P 1'
#
loop_
_entity.id
_entity.type
_entity.pdbx_description
1 polymer ?
#
loop_
_entity_poly.entity_id
_entity_poly.type
_entity_poly.pdbx_seq_one_letter_code
_entity_poly.pdbx_strand_id
1 'polypeptide(L)' 'MVAAQAGPKREVFEQLARVLPEGSKVSYRLYEKGLRIILDGSSLFELPSGFEEYLRVQPEPPVNNTVVFLKKR' A
#
# COMPACT_ATOMS: atom_id res chain seq x y z
N MET A 1 8.93 2.76 1.87
CA MET A 1 8.04 1.59 2.10
C MET A 1 7.06 1.95 3.20
N VAL A 2 5.76 1.75 2.98
CA VAL A 2 4.69 2.00 3.96
C VAL A 2 4.28 0.68 4.61
N ALA A 3 4.37 0.59 5.93
CA ALA A 3 4.03 -0.62 6.69
C ALA A 3 2.52 -0.94 6.59
N ALA A 4 2.17 -2.20 6.86
CA ALA A 4 0.78 -2.63 6.83
C ALA A 4 -0.09 -1.82 7.79
N GLN A 5 0.38 -1.65 9.03
CA GLN A 5 -0.30 -0.92 10.10
C GLN A 5 -0.08 0.60 10.08
N ALA A 6 0.64 1.15 9.11
CA ALA A 6 0.77 2.60 8.99
C ALA A 6 -0.57 3.18 8.54
N GLY A 7 -1.24 3.89 9.45
CA GLY A 7 -2.57 4.45 9.23
C GLY A 7 -2.69 5.88 9.78
N PRO A 8 -3.63 6.69 9.26
CA PRO A 8 -4.54 6.38 8.15
C PRO A 8 -3.82 6.34 6.79
N LYS A 9 -3.98 5.25 6.01
CA LYS A 9 -3.22 5.07 4.75
C LYS A 9 -3.45 6.20 3.77
N ARG A 10 -4.69 6.71 3.68
CA ARG A 10 -5.03 7.85 2.81
C ARG A 10 -4.15 9.06 3.09
N GLU A 11 -4.07 9.49 4.34
CA GLU A 11 -3.28 10.66 4.74
C GLU A 11 -1.80 10.45 4.49
N VAL A 12 -1.28 9.25 4.78
CA VAL A 12 0.12 8.89 4.46
C VAL A 12 0.39 9.06 2.97
N PHE A 13 -0.47 8.53 2.11
CA PHE A 13 -0.29 8.63 0.67
C PHE A 13 -0.53 10.03 0.12
N GLU A 14 -1.44 10.82 0.69
CA GLU A 14 -1.61 12.23 0.34
C GLU A 14 -0.35 13.04 0.67
N GLN A 15 0.29 12.81 1.83
CA GLN A 15 1.55 13.47 2.17
C GLN A 15 2.69 13.01 1.26
N LEU A 16 2.82 11.70 1.01
CA LEU A 16 3.81 11.18 0.08
C LEU A 16 3.62 11.76 -1.32
N ALA A 17 2.38 11.96 -1.76
CA ALA A 17 2.12 12.56 -3.06
C ALA A 17 2.57 14.03 -3.16
N ARG A 18 2.58 14.76 -2.04
CA ARG A 18 3.02 16.17 -1.99
C ARG A 18 4.54 16.32 -1.99
N VAL A 19 5.26 15.40 -1.35
CA VAL A 19 6.70 15.55 -1.09
C VAL A 19 7.59 14.77 -2.04
N LEU A 20 7.08 13.67 -2.63
CA LEU A 20 7.89 12.84 -3.50
C LEU A 20 7.99 13.43 -4.91
N PRO A 21 9.19 13.48 -5.50
CA PRO A 21 9.35 13.82 -6.91
C PRO A 21 8.59 12.86 -7.84
N GLU A 22 8.20 13.35 -9.01
CA GLU A 22 7.62 12.52 -10.07
C GLU A 22 8.55 11.34 -10.42
N GLY A 23 7.97 10.17 -10.66
CA GLY A 23 8.71 8.94 -10.94
C GLY A 23 9.27 8.21 -9.72
N SER A 24 9.15 8.78 -8.51
CA SER A 24 9.53 8.11 -7.26
C SER A 24 8.80 6.79 -7.09
N LYS A 25 9.53 5.76 -6.61
CA LYS A 25 8.96 4.43 -6.34
C LYS A 25 8.61 4.30 -4.87
N VAL A 26 7.39 3.86 -4.59
CA VAL A 26 6.90 3.56 -3.25
C VAL A 26 6.41 2.12 -3.24
N SER A 27 6.58 1.44 -2.12
CA SER A 27 5.90 0.18 -1.87
C SER A 27 5.08 0.28 -0.60
N TYR A 28 3.94 -0.42 -0.56
CA TYR A 28 3.14 -0.55 0.65
C TYR A 28 2.69 -1.99 0.86
N ARG A 29 2.42 -2.30 2.12
CA ARG A 29 1.91 -3.61 2.53
C ARG A 29 0.43 -3.49 2.89
N LEU A 30 -0.33 -4.52 2.57
CA LEU A 30 -1.70 -4.73 3.03
C LEU A 30 -1.94 -6.23 3.28
N TYR A 31 -3.13 -6.58 3.79
CA TYR A 31 -3.56 -7.96 3.95
C TYR A 31 -4.78 -8.21 3.07
N GLU A 32 -4.66 -9.11 2.10
CA GLU A 32 -5.75 -9.41 1.15
C GLU A 32 -6.39 -10.79 1.36
N LYS A 33 -5.80 -11.62 2.23
CA LYS A 33 -6.18 -13.03 2.38
C LYS A 33 -6.23 -13.46 3.84
N GLY A 34 -7.02 -14.48 4.10
CA GLY A 34 -7.15 -15.14 5.41
C GLY A 34 -7.78 -14.25 6.47
N LEU A 35 -7.75 -14.71 7.73
CA LEU A 35 -8.35 -14.01 8.87
C LEU A 35 -7.74 -12.61 9.10
N ARG A 36 -6.55 -12.34 8.57
CA ARG A 36 -5.86 -11.08 8.79
C ARG A 36 -6.57 -9.90 8.12
N ILE A 37 -7.34 -10.12 7.04
CA ILE A 37 -8.14 -9.06 6.41
C ILE A 37 -9.29 -8.58 7.32
N ILE A 38 -9.84 -9.46 8.17
CA ILE A 38 -10.93 -9.12 9.10
C ILE A 38 -10.38 -8.24 10.23
N LEU A 39 -9.15 -8.52 10.67
CA LEU A 39 -8.46 -7.77 11.72
C LEU A 39 -7.89 -6.44 11.21
N ASP A 40 -7.70 -6.32 9.90
CA ASP A 40 -7.10 -5.15 9.28
C ASP A 40 -8.18 -4.31 8.59
N GLY A 41 -8.58 -3.21 9.24
CA GLY A 41 -9.59 -2.27 8.72
C GLY A 41 -9.17 -1.49 7.47
N SER A 42 -8.08 -1.90 6.80
CA SER A 42 -7.55 -1.26 5.60
C SER A 42 -8.12 -1.81 4.28
N SER A 43 -9.06 -2.77 4.35
CA SER A 43 -9.72 -3.36 3.18
C SER A 43 -10.45 -2.35 2.27
N LEU A 44 -10.75 -1.15 2.77
CA LEU A 44 -11.41 -0.06 2.05
C LEU A 44 -10.43 1.00 1.50
N PHE A 45 -9.11 0.74 1.56
CA PHE A 45 -8.13 1.71 1.06
C PHE A 45 -8.11 1.74 -0.47
N GLU A 46 -8.56 2.86 -1.04
CA GLU A 46 -8.36 3.19 -2.44
C GLU A 46 -7.06 3.99 -2.61
N LEU A 47 -6.28 3.64 -3.64
CA LEU A 47 -5.03 4.32 -3.96
C LEU A 47 -5.31 5.75 -4.45
N PRO A 48 -4.70 6.80 -3.86
CA PRO A 48 -4.86 8.16 -4.37
C PRO A 48 -4.34 8.32 -5.80
N SER A 49 -5.00 9.16 -6.60
CA SER A 49 -4.72 9.37 -8.03
C SER A 49 -3.30 9.80 -8.38
N GLY A 50 -2.53 10.31 -7.40
CA GLY A 50 -1.14 10.70 -7.56
C GLY A 50 -0.14 9.55 -7.70
N PHE A 51 -0.60 8.30 -7.59
CA PHE A 51 0.23 7.10 -7.74
C PHE A 51 -0.37 6.13 -8.75
N GLU A 52 0.52 5.36 -9.38
CA GLU A 52 0.18 4.26 -10.27
C GLU A 52 0.76 2.96 -9.75
N GLU A 53 -0.07 1.94 -9.63
CA GLU A 53 0.40 0.59 -9.36
C GLU A 53 1.04 -0.03 -10.60
N TYR A 54 2.25 -0.59 -10.44
CA TYR A 54 2.96 -1.27 -11.53
C TYR A 54 3.34 -2.71 -11.20
N LEU A 55 3.27 -3.13 -9.94
CA LEU A 55 3.54 -4.51 -9.53
C LEU A 55 2.83 -4.83 -8.21
N ARG A 56 2.28 -6.03 -8.11
CA ARG A 56 1.71 -6.60 -6.89
C ARG A 56 2.26 -7.99 -6.68
N VAL A 57 2.78 -8.24 -5.49
CA VAL A 57 3.32 -9.53 -5.07
C VAL A 57 2.40 -10.13 -4.02
N GLN A 58 1.80 -11.26 -4.36
CA GLN A 58 0.94 -12.02 -3.47
C GLN A 58 1.79 -12.76 -2.42
N PRO A 59 1.30 -12.89 -1.18
CA PRO A 59 2.01 -13.63 -0.15
C PRO A 59 2.04 -15.12 -0.46
N GLU A 60 3.17 -15.76 -0.15
CA GLU A 60 3.28 -17.22 0.01
C GLU A 60 3.52 -17.54 1.50
N PRO A 61 2.93 -18.63 2.03
CA PRO A 61 3.16 -19.03 3.42
C PRO A 61 4.66 -19.11 3.75
N PRO A 62 5.11 -18.59 4.91
CA PRO A 62 4.31 -18.10 6.05
C PRO A 62 3.99 -16.59 6.01
N VAL A 63 4.24 -15.91 4.89
CA VAL A 63 4.05 -14.46 4.77
C VAL A 63 2.56 -14.12 4.73
N ASN A 64 2.17 -13.07 5.46
CA ASN A 64 0.78 -12.62 5.51
C ASN A 64 0.50 -11.43 4.57
N ASN A 65 1.50 -10.63 4.24
CA ASN A 65 1.31 -9.38 3.53
C ASN A 65 1.35 -9.53 2.01
N THR A 66 0.40 -8.93 1.32
CA THR A 66 0.59 -8.51 -0.07
C THR A 66 1.49 -7.26 -0.07
N VAL A 67 2.44 -7.20 -0.99
CA VAL A 67 3.23 -6.00 -1.26
C VAL A 67 2.84 -5.42 -2.60
N VAL A 68 2.50 -4.14 -2.62
CA VAL A 68 2.14 -3.40 -3.82
C VAL A 68 3.18 -2.33 -4.07
N PHE A 69 3.64 -2.23 -5.31
CA PHE A 69 4.61 -1.27 -5.76
C PHE A 69 3.94 -0.22 -6.65
N LEU A 70 4.30 1.03 -6.38
CA LEU A 70 3.70 2.22 -6.92
C LEU A 70 4.77 3.13 -7.49
N LYS A 71 4.43 3.85 -8.55
CA LYS A 71 5.21 4.95 -9.10
C LYS A 71 4.42 6.25 -8.92
N LYS A 72 5.07 7.29 -8.40
CA LYS A 72 4.51 8.65 -8.33
C LYS A 72 4.34 9.17 -9.76
N ARG A 73 3.12 9.58 -10.09
CA ARG A 73 2.81 10.35 -11.31
C ARG A 73 3.07 11.82 -11.12
#